data_AF-A0A8J5LG48-F1
#
_entry.id   AF-A0A8J5LG48-F1
#
_cell.length_a   1.000
_cell.length_b   1.000
_cell.length_c   1.000
_cell.angle_alpha   90.00
_cell.angle_beta   90.00
_cell.angle_gamma   90.00
#
_symmetry.space_group_name_H-M   'P 1'
#
loop_
_entity.id
_entity.type
_entity.pdbx_description
1 polymer ?
#
loop_
_entity_poly.entity_id
_entity_poly.type
_entity_poly.pdbx_seq_one_letter_code
_entity_poly.pdbx_strand_id
1 'polypeptide(L)'
;MVSAAASSLEDLVIHCPFFGRSLASCLALCDRSLRSLDLRMNFFDGGLDCVSLAKGLESLKLWHPSLISSPNWGLPAYGRLCKLELVGGIVLSEHLADMMRACPHLTDLILIRCCSEGAISIELERLERCKLDLYFTVHCSLNLNSPRLQDLDIQGFYQIRVGHNHRLKRLSIANSEGNVTMVDVGNLPELEYLSIEGQHWYWSEIRSLLRNAIERFNWKNSSATTGNYKLEDIHGAFFAAFQHGISPEDVSFGFCSYFVGARVHDFFLSRGADRHSELAAAFEGEGEHTRIFAVALREAAEDIDQNLADGQ
;
A
#
# COMPACT_ATOMS: atom_id res chain seq x y z
N MET A 1 -24.68 -34.58 24.06
CA MET A 1 -24.78 -33.11 24.23
C MET A 1 -23.73 -32.31 23.45
N VAL A 2 -22.56 -32.85 23.08
CA VAL A 2 -21.52 -32.13 22.30
C VAL A 2 -21.97 -31.78 20.87
N SER A 3 -22.88 -32.55 20.28
CA SER A 3 -23.30 -32.39 18.87
C SER A 3 -24.18 -31.16 18.58
N ALA A 4 -24.99 -30.69 19.53
CA ALA A 4 -25.91 -29.56 19.28
C ALA A 4 -25.20 -28.20 19.34
N ALA A 5 -24.23 -28.06 20.26
CA ALA A 5 -23.44 -26.82 20.38
C ALA A 5 -22.44 -26.66 19.22
N ALA A 6 -21.90 -27.77 18.70
CA ALA A 6 -21.02 -27.75 17.52
C ALA A 6 -21.79 -27.31 16.25
N SER A 7 -23.04 -27.72 16.10
CA SER A 7 -23.85 -27.41 14.91
C SER A 7 -24.35 -25.96 14.80
N SER A 8 -24.13 -25.14 15.83
CA SER A 8 -24.46 -23.70 15.83
C SER A 8 -23.22 -22.82 15.90
N LEU A 9 -22.03 -23.39 15.76
CA LEU A 9 -20.78 -22.65 15.85
C LEU A 9 -20.58 -21.84 14.57
N GLU A 10 -20.58 -20.52 14.68
CA GLU A 10 -20.36 -19.60 13.55
C GLU A 10 -18.90 -19.15 13.45
N ASP A 11 -18.22 -18.99 14.57
CA ASP A 11 -16.83 -18.52 14.64
C ASP A 11 -15.95 -19.55 15.36
N LEU A 12 -14.80 -19.88 14.76
CA LEU A 12 -13.81 -20.76 15.35
C LEU A 12 -12.43 -20.12 15.29
N VAL A 13 -11.80 -19.97 16.46
CA VAL A 13 -10.44 -19.43 16.61
C VAL A 13 -9.57 -20.48 17.29
N ILE A 14 -8.47 -20.88 16.66
CA ILE A 14 -7.52 -21.86 17.21
C ILE A 14 -6.10 -21.31 17.10
N HIS A 15 -5.54 -20.87 18.22
CA HIS A 15 -4.17 -20.34 18.32
C HIS A 15 -3.21 -21.26 19.07
N CYS A 16 -3.69 -22.40 19.56
CA CYS A 16 -2.88 -23.43 20.18
C CYS A 16 -2.41 -24.47 19.15
N PRO A 17 -1.35 -25.24 19.44
CA PRO A 17 -0.94 -26.34 18.57
C PRO A 17 -2.08 -27.36 18.38
N PHE A 18 -2.37 -27.70 17.14
CA PHE A 18 -3.36 -28.72 16.78
C PHE A 18 -2.78 -29.69 15.75
N PHE A 19 -3.40 -30.86 15.65
CA PHE A 19 -3.14 -31.83 14.58
C PHE A 19 -4.22 -31.70 13.50
N GLY A 20 -3.83 -31.75 12.22
CA GLY A 20 -4.76 -31.58 11.10
C GLY A 20 -5.96 -32.53 11.10
N ARG A 21 -5.81 -33.76 11.61
CA ARG A 21 -6.92 -34.74 11.74
C ARG A 21 -7.99 -34.31 12.75
N SER A 22 -7.56 -33.71 13.86
CA SER A 22 -8.48 -33.21 14.88
C SER A 22 -9.24 -31.99 14.38
N LEU A 23 -8.56 -31.11 13.64
CA LEU A 23 -9.19 -29.98 12.97
C LEU A 23 -10.21 -30.45 11.92
N ALA A 24 -9.84 -31.39 11.05
CA ALA A 24 -10.75 -31.95 10.05
C ALA A 24 -12.03 -32.52 10.67
N SER A 25 -11.88 -33.26 11.78
CA SER A 25 -13.02 -33.82 12.52
C SER A 25 -13.91 -32.73 13.12
N CYS A 26 -13.32 -31.64 13.61
CA CYS A 26 -14.05 -30.48 14.13
C CYS A 26 -14.81 -29.74 13.01
N LEU A 27 -14.15 -29.45 11.89
CA LEU A 27 -14.74 -28.75 10.75
C LEU A 27 -15.88 -29.55 10.12
N ALA A 28 -15.75 -30.88 10.04
CA ALA A 28 -16.83 -31.75 9.55
C ALA A 28 -18.11 -31.68 10.41
N LEU A 29 -17.99 -31.34 11.71
CA LEU A 29 -19.14 -31.18 12.60
C LEU A 29 -19.81 -29.80 12.47
N CYS A 30 -19.06 -28.79 12.03
CA CYS A 30 -19.49 -27.39 12.00
C CYS A 30 -19.64 -26.82 10.58
N ASP A 31 -19.44 -27.61 9.51
CA ASP A 31 -19.38 -27.19 8.09
C ASP A 31 -20.49 -26.22 7.67
N ARG A 32 -21.72 -26.45 8.15
CA ARG A 32 -22.89 -25.67 7.72
C ARG A 32 -23.11 -24.36 8.47
N SER A 33 -22.63 -24.28 9.71
CA SER A 33 -22.82 -23.10 10.56
C SER A 33 -21.62 -22.18 10.57
N LEU A 34 -20.42 -22.73 10.31
CA LEU A 34 -19.17 -21.98 10.43
C LEU A 34 -19.03 -20.95 9.31
N ARG A 35 -18.91 -19.68 9.70
CA ARG A 35 -18.73 -18.51 8.83
C ARG A 35 -17.33 -17.93 8.93
N SER A 36 -16.72 -17.97 10.12
CA SER A 36 -15.38 -17.42 10.34
C SER A 36 -14.44 -18.45 10.92
N LEU A 37 -13.23 -18.52 10.37
CA LEU A 37 -12.18 -19.42 10.82
C LEU A 37 -10.86 -18.65 10.94
N ASP A 38 -10.29 -18.62 12.15
CA ASP A 38 -8.96 -18.07 12.44
C ASP A 38 -8.05 -19.18 12.98
N LEU A 39 -7.02 -19.54 12.23
CA LEU A 39 -6.10 -20.62 12.56
C LEU A 39 -4.67 -20.12 12.63
N ARG A 40 -3.98 -20.45 13.72
CA ARG A 40 -2.53 -20.35 13.80
C ARG A 40 -1.90 -21.66 13.35
N MET A 41 -1.32 -21.65 12.15
CA MET A 41 -0.70 -22.84 11.58
C MET A 41 0.60 -23.17 12.31
N ASN A 42 0.83 -24.47 12.51
CA ASN A 42 2.13 -24.98 12.89
C ASN A 42 2.94 -25.22 11.63
N PHE A 43 4.19 -24.73 11.59
CA PHE A 43 5.07 -24.72 10.41
C PHE A 43 5.34 -26.10 9.78
N PHE A 44 5.01 -27.21 10.45
CA PHE A 44 5.40 -28.57 10.06
C PHE A 44 4.31 -29.36 9.32
N ASP A 45 3.06 -28.90 9.36
CA ASP A 45 1.94 -29.68 8.85
C ASP A 45 1.31 -28.94 7.66
N GLY A 46 1.54 -29.43 6.43
CA GLY A 46 0.91 -28.99 5.18
C GLY A 46 -0.60 -29.26 5.11
N GLY A 47 -1.33 -28.90 6.18
CA GLY A 47 -2.70 -29.32 6.48
C GLY A 47 -3.78 -28.36 6.04
N LEU A 48 -3.53 -27.45 5.08
CA LEU A 48 -4.56 -26.52 4.61
C LEU A 48 -5.73 -27.22 3.92
N ASP A 49 -5.53 -28.45 3.44
CA ASP A 49 -6.57 -29.23 2.77
C ASP A 49 -7.77 -29.50 3.67
N CYS A 50 -7.59 -29.61 4.99
CA CYS A 50 -8.72 -29.84 5.90
C CYS A 50 -9.69 -28.66 5.98
N VAL A 51 -9.24 -27.45 5.62
CA VAL A 51 -10.09 -26.25 5.56
C VAL A 51 -11.19 -26.42 4.51
N SER A 52 -10.93 -27.21 3.44
CA SER A 52 -11.90 -27.49 2.36
C SER A 52 -13.19 -28.16 2.83
N LEU A 53 -13.19 -28.71 4.05
CA LEU A 53 -14.36 -29.30 4.68
C LEU A 53 -15.37 -28.25 5.18
N ALA A 54 -14.98 -26.98 5.31
CA ALA A 54 -15.84 -25.89 5.78
C ALA A 54 -16.28 -25.00 4.61
N LYS A 55 -17.21 -25.49 3.79
CA LYS A 55 -17.61 -24.82 2.53
C LYS A 55 -18.46 -23.58 2.75
N GLY A 56 -19.02 -23.43 3.96
CA GLY A 56 -19.85 -22.30 4.37
C GLY A 56 -19.09 -21.02 4.71
N LEU A 57 -17.76 -21.05 4.75
CA LEU A 57 -16.94 -19.94 5.23
C LEU A 57 -17.12 -18.64 4.43
N GLU A 58 -17.22 -17.55 5.17
CA GLU A 58 -17.28 -16.17 4.70
C GLU A 58 -15.96 -15.43 4.97
N SER A 59 -15.26 -15.78 6.07
CA SER A 59 -13.98 -15.22 6.46
C SER A 59 -12.98 -16.30 6.86
N LEU A 60 -11.78 -16.24 6.30
CA LEU A 60 -10.67 -17.15 6.62
C LEU A 60 -9.43 -16.34 6.97
N LYS A 61 -8.87 -16.60 8.15
CA LYS A 61 -7.63 -16.01 8.64
C LYS A 61 -6.63 -17.10 8.99
N LEU A 62 -5.45 -17.04 8.40
CA LEU A 62 -4.39 -18.02 8.59
C LEU A 62 -3.13 -17.29 9.06
N TRP A 63 -2.64 -17.65 10.24
CA TRP A 63 -1.37 -17.17 10.74
C TRP A 63 -0.25 -18.16 10.46
N HIS A 64 0.87 -17.65 9.97
CA HIS A 64 2.06 -18.38 9.58
C HIS A 64 1.79 -19.53 8.59
N PRO A 65 0.95 -19.36 7.55
CA PRO A 65 0.77 -20.36 6.52
C PRO A 65 2.11 -20.70 5.85
N SER A 66 2.28 -21.98 5.53
CA SER A 66 3.37 -22.48 4.70
C SER A 66 2.77 -22.96 3.38
N LEU A 67 2.63 -22.05 2.42
CA LEU A 67 2.11 -22.33 1.07
C LEU A 67 3.26 -22.74 0.15
N ILE A 68 4.03 -23.74 0.59
CA ILE A 68 5.09 -24.40 -0.20
C ILE A 68 4.47 -25.38 -1.21
N SER A 69 3.22 -25.78 -1.00
CA SER A 69 2.41 -26.57 -1.93
C SER A 69 1.04 -25.94 -2.11
N SER A 70 0.46 -26.13 -3.28
CA SER A 70 -0.90 -25.71 -3.59
C SER A 70 -1.91 -26.39 -2.66
N PRO A 71 -2.84 -25.64 -2.02
CA PRO A 71 -3.89 -26.24 -1.22
C PRO A 71 -4.90 -26.97 -2.13
N ASN A 72 -5.23 -28.22 -1.81
CA ASN A 72 -6.21 -29.01 -2.54
C ASN A 72 -7.63 -28.71 -2.04
N TRP A 73 -8.07 -27.47 -2.20
CA TRP A 73 -9.42 -27.06 -1.80
C TRP A 73 -10.49 -27.54 -2.77
N GLY A 74 -10.12 -27.85 -4.02
CA GLY A 74 -11.04 -28.05 -5.14
C GLY A 74 -11.41 -26.73 -5.81
N LEU A 75 -11.81 -26.78 -7.08
CA LEU A 75 -12.14 -25.58 -7.86
C LEU A 75 -13.58 -25.66 -8.41
N PRO A 76 -14.45 -24.67 -8.13
CA PRO A 76 -14.37 -23.67 -7.05
C PRO A 76 -14.83 -24.26 -5.70
N ALA A 77 -14.03 -24.09 -4.64
CA ALA A 77 -14.33 -24.64 -3.32
C ALA A 77 -15.20 -23.74 -2.46
N TYR A 78 -14.91 -22.43 -2.43
CA TYR A 78 -15.54 -21.50 -1.51
C TYR A 78 -16.37 -20.46 -2.26
N GLY A 79 -17.63 -20.78 -2.46
CA GLY A 79 -18.61 -19.87 -3.06
C GLY A 79 -19.11 -18.76 -2.13
N ARG A 80 -18.70 -18.74 -0.86
CA ARG A 80 -19.13 -17.74 0.13
C ARG A 80 -17.99 -16.93 0.75
N LEU A 81 -16.74 -17.35 0.52
CA LEU A 81 -15.59 -16.70 1.12
C LEU A 81 -15.39 -15.32 0.50
N CYS A 82 -15.59 -14.29 1.31
CA CYS A 82 -15.46 -12.90 0.92
C CYS A 82 -14.18 -12.28 1.50
N LYS A 83 -13.70 -12.77 2.64
CA LYS A 83 -12.48 -12.28 3.29
C LYS A 83 -11.42 -13.36 3.46
N LEU A 84 -10.21 -13.07 3.02
CA LEU A 84 -9.03 -13.93 3.18
C LEU A 84 -7.88 -13.12 3.74
N GLU A 85 -7.37 -13.55 4.88
CA GLU A 85 -6.28 -12.90 5.59
C GLU A 85 -5.16 -13.90 5.86
N LEU A 86 -3.99 -13.68 5.28
CA LEU A 86 -2.77 -14.43 5.58
C LEU A 86 -1.82 -13.52 6.37
N VAL A 87 -1.35 -14.00 7.52
CA VAL A 87 -0.49 -13.21 8.41
C VAL A 87 0.77 -13.97 8.73
N GLY A 88 1.93 -13.47 8.31
CA GLY A 88 3.19 -14.20 8.45
C GLY A 88 3.30 -15.34 7.44
N GLY A 89 4.47 -15.95 7.36
CA GLY A 89 4.67 -17.19 6.62
C GLY A 89 5.21 -17.02 5.19
N ILE A 90 5.33 -18.15 4.50
CA ILE A 90 5.92 -18.24 3.17
C ILE A 90 4.80 -18.55 2.18
N VAL A 91 4.66 -17.70 1.17
CA VAL A 91 3.61 -17.78 0.17
C VAL A 91 4.27 -17.75 -1.20
N LEU A 92 4.30 -18.91 -1.88
CA LEU A 92 4.79 -18.97 -3.25
C LEU A 92 3.72 -18.45 -4.21
N SER A 93 4.16 -17.71 -5.23
CA SER A 93 3.29 -16.98 -6.17
C SER A 93 2.25 -17.88 -6.87
N GLU A 94 2.69 -19.06 -7.29
CA GLU A 94 1.87 -20.06 -7.99
C GLU A 94 0.79 -20.65 -7.09
N HIS A 95 1.12 -20.90 -5.82
CA HIS A 95 0.18 -21.47 -4.84
C HIS A 95 -0.82 -20.42 -4.34
N LEU A 96 -0.41 -19.16 -4.27
CA LEU A 96 -1.31 -18.04 -4.02
C LEU A 96 -2.34 -17.92 -5.16
N ALA A 97 -1.91 -18.04 -6.41
CA ALA A 97 -2.82 -18.01 -7.56
C ALA A 97 -3.81 -19.19 -7.55
N ASP A 98 -3.35 -20.40 -7.22
CA ASP A 98 -4.24 -21.56 -7.02
C ASP A 98 -5.27 -21.31 -5.92
N MET A 99 -4.83 -20.76 -4.79
CA MET A 99 -5.69 -20.44 -3.65
C MET A 99 -6.74 -19.37 -4.02
N MET A 100 -6.36 -18.35 -4.78
CA MET A 100 -7.30 -17.33 -5.26
C MET A 100 -8.33 -17.90 -6.23
N ARG A 101 -7.93 -18.84 -7.10
CA ARG A 101 -8.86 -19.55 -7.99
C ARG A 101 -9.91 -20.36 -7.22
N ALA A 102 -9.59 -20.85 -6.03
CA ALA A 102 -10.53 -21.55 -5.17
C ALA A 102 -11.54 -20.62 -4.47
N CYS A 103 -11.28 -19.31 -4.45
CA CYS A 103 -12.04 -18.28 -3.73
C CYS A 103 -12.52 -17.15 -4.68
N PRO A 104 -13.37 -17.43 -5.67
CA PRO A 104 -13.72 -16.48 -6.74
C PRO A 104 -14.60 -15.29 -6.29
N HIS A 105 -15.13 -15.31 -5.07
CA HIS A 105 -16.02 -14.29 -4.54
C HIS A 105 -15.37 -13.38 -3.49
N LEU A 106 -14.04 -13.41 -3.44
CA LEU A 106 -13.27 -12.59 -2.52
C LEU A 106 -13.48 -11.09 -2.80
N THR A 107 -13.83 -10.35 -1.75
CA THR A 107 -13.96 -8.88 -1.72
C THR A 107 -12.81 -8.23 -0.97
N ASP A 108 -12.24 -8.94 0.02
CA ASP A 108 -11.17 -8.45 0.89
C ASP A 108 -10.01 -9.45 0.92
N LEU A 109 -8.86 -9.04 0.39
CA LEU A 109 -7.61 -9.79 0.43
C LEU A 109 -6.59 -9.06 1.29
N ILE A 110 -6.04 -9.75 2.28
CA ILE A 110 -5.04 -9.19 3.19
C ILE A 110 -3.88 -10.17 3.31
N LEU A 111 -2.69 -9.76 2.88
CA LEU A 111 -1.43 -10.44 3.16
C LEU A 111 -0.60 -9.51 4.05
N ILE A 112 -0.23 -9.95 5.25
CA ILE A 112 0.53 -9.13 6.21
C ILE A 112 1.81 -9.85 6.59
N ARG A 113 2.95 -9.19 6.42
CA ARG A 113 4.28 -9.75 6.68
C ARG A 113 4.42 -11.14 6.08
N CYS A 114 4.04 -11.32 4.82
CA CYS A 114 4.25 -12.57 4.09
C CYS A 114 5.55 -12.49 3.28
N CYS A 115 6.25 -13.61 3.17
CA CYS A 115 7.43 -13.73 2.31
C CYS A 115 7.01 -14.40 1.00
N SER A 116 7.33 -13.75 -0.11
CA SER A 116 7.11 -14.27 -1.47
C SER A 116 8.27 -13.86 -2.34
N GLU A 117 8.64 -14.71 -3.30
CA GLU A 117 9.62 -14.38 -4.32
C GLU A 117 8.94 -14.31 -5.70
N GLY A 118 9.47 -13.49 -6.59
CA GLY A 118 9.01 -13.40 -7.98
C GLY A 118 7.76 -12.53 -8.19
N ALA A 119 6.95 -12.90 -9.18
CA ALA A 119 5.82 -12.11 -9.64
C ALA A 119 4.51 -12.60 -9.03
N ILE A 120 3.83 -11.76 -8.26
CA ILE A 120 2.50 -12.03 -7.74
C ILE A 120 1.46 -11.52 -8.74
N SER A 121 0.64 -12.44 -9.24
CA SER A 121 -0.49 -12.12 -10.13
C SER A 121 -1.81 -12.37 -9.42
N ILE A 122 -2.61 -11.32 -9.24
CA ILE A 122 -3.92 -11.36 -8.58
C ILE A 122 -4.99 -11.04 -9.62
N GLU A 123 -5.85 -12.01 -9.90
CA GLU A 123 -6.97 -11.86 -10.83
C GLU A 123 -8.27 -12.22 -10.10
N LEU A 124 -9.00 -11.20 -9.63
CA LEU A 124 -10.20 -11.38 -8.82
C LEU A 124 -11.26 -10.35 -9.22
N GLU A 125 -12.34 -10.80 -9.88
CA GLU A 125 -13.37 -9.89 -10.42
C GLU A 125 -14.11 -9.07 -9.36
N ARG A 126 -14.22 -9.59 -8.14
CA ARG A 126 -15.01 -9.02 -7.06
C ARG A 126 -14.20 -8.32 -5.97
N LEU A 127 -12.87 -8.30 -6.09
CA LEU A 127 -12.01 -7.71 -5.08
C LEU A 127 -12.26 -6.20 -4.97
N GLU A 128 -12.56 -5.74 -3.76
CA GLU A 128 -12.82 -4.32 -3.45
C GLU A 128 -11.67 -3.74 -2.63
N ARG A 129 -11.11 -4.53 -1.72
CA ARG A 129 -10.01 -4.13 -0.84
C ARG A 129 -8.86 -5.11 -0.91
N CYS A 130 -7.66 -4.60 -1.14
CA CYS A 130 -6.44 -5.38 -1.19
C CYS A 130 -5.35 -4.72 -0.35
N LYS A 131 -4.87 -5.44 0.67
CA LYS A 131 -3.70 -5.03 1.45
C LYS A 131 -2.61 -6.08 1.30
N LEU A 132 -1.46 -5.70 0.79
CA LEU A 132 -0.32 -6.59 0.57
C LEU A 132 0.91 -6.00 1.24
N ASP A 133 1.33 -6.59 2.35
CA ASP A 133 2.53 -6.22 3.08
C ASP A 133 3.51 -7.40 3.05
N LEU A 134 4.52 -7.27 2.19
CA LEU A 134 5.56 -8.26 2.01
C LEU A 134 6.89 -7.77 2.62
N TYR A 135 7.63 -8.71 3.20
CA TYR A 135 8.90 -8.43 3.89
C TYR A 135 10.02 -9.29 3.31
N PHE A 136 11.26 -8.79 3.31
CA PHE A 136 12.45 -9.47 2.77
C PHE A 136 12.37 -9.88 1.29
N THR A 137 11.59 -9.16 0.49
CA THR A 137 11.40 -9.49 -0.93
C THR A 137 12.38 -8.74 -1.80
N VAL A 138 13.43 -9.42 -2.28
CA VAL A 138 14.30 -8.87 -3.32
C VAL A 138 13.63 -9.11 -4.67
N HIS A 139 13.21 -8.05 -5.35
CA HIS A 139 12.60 -8.12 -6.68
C HIS A 139 11.22 -8.84 -6.76
N CYS A 140 10.26 -8.49 -5.88
CA CYS A 140 8.86 -8.92 -6.05
C CYS A 140 8.01 -7.93 -6.88
N SER A 141 7.40 -8.42 -7.96
CA SER A 141 6.54 -7.62 -8.84
C SER A 141 5.07 -7.95 -8.61
N LEU A 142 4.21 -6.94 -8.72
CA LEU A 142 2.77 -7.07 -8.58
C LEU A 142 2.09 -6.85 -9.94
N ASN A 143 1.22 -7.78 -10.31
CA ASN A 143 0.22 -7.60 -11.35
C ASN A 143 -1.17 -7.85 -10.73
N LEU A 144 -1.98 -6.81 -10.60
CA LEU A 144 -3.29 -6.91 -9.98
C LEU A 144 -4.37 -6.47 -10.95
N ASN A 145 -5.28 -7.37 -11.29
CA ASN A 145 -6.43 -7.08 -12.13
C ASN A 145 -7.73 -7.32 -11.35
N SER A 146 -8.41 -6.23 -11.00
CA SER A 146 -9.73 -6.30 -10.41
C SER A 146 -10.54 -5.05 -10.74
N PRO A 147 -11.70 -5.19 -11.42
CA PRO A 147 -12.47 -4.03 -11.87
C PRO A 147 -13.27 -3.33 -10.76
N ARG A 148 -13.42 -3.98 -9.60
CA ARG A 148 -14.14 -3.44 -8.45
C ARG A 148 -13.24 -2.88 -7.36
N LEU A 149 -11.92 -2.93 -7.57
CA LEU A 149 -10.94 -2.50 -6.59
C LEU A 149 -11.13 -1.02 -6.28
N GLN A 150 -11.31 -0.73 -4.99
CA GLN A 150 -11.48 0.61 -4.43
C GLN A 150 -10.33 1.00 -3.52
N ASP A 151 -9.81 0.04 -2.75
CA ASP A 151 -8.77 0.27 -1.75
C ASP A 151 -7.58 -0.62 -2.01
N LEU A 152 -6.42 -0.01 -2.27
CA LEU A 152 -5.15 -0.71 -2.48
C LEU A 152 -4.09 -0.15 -1.55
N ASP A 153 -3.55 -1.01 -0.68
CA ASP A 153 -2.46 -0.71 0.24
C ASP A 153 -1.34 -1.73 0.04
N ILE A 154 -0.21 -1.32 -0.51
CA ILE A 154 0.85 -2.23 -0.91
C ILE A 154 2.20 -1.81 -0.33
N GLN A 155 2.95 -2.80 0.15
CA GLN A 155 4.27 -2.65 0.71
C GLN A 155 5.21 -3.76 0.22
N GLY A 156 6.43 -3.38 -0.16
CA GLY A 156 7.51 -4.32 -0.52
C GLY A 156 7.64 -4.65 -2.01
N PHE A 157 6.94 -3.93 -2.91
CA PHE A 157 7.00 -4.18 -4.35
C PHE A 157 7.93 -3.21 -5.08
N TYR A 158 8.72 -3.72 -6.03
CA TYR A 158 9.59 -2.88 -6.88
C TYR A 158 8.92 -2.49 -8.21
N GLN A 159 8.05 -3.35 -8.72
CA GLN A 159 7.25 -3.12 -9.93
C GLN A 159 5.78 -3.37 -9.62
N ILE A 160 4.95 -2.40 -9.97
CA ILE A 160 3.52 -2.42 -9.64
C ILE A 160 2.75 -2.18 -10.93
N ARG A 161 1.87 -3.12 -11.28
CA ARG A 161 0.90 -2.99 -12.36
C ARG A 161 -0.50 -3.28 -11.83
N VAL A 162 -1.41 -2.35 -12.07
CA VAL A 162 -2.83 -2.50 -11.74
C VAL A 162 -3.65 -2.35 -13.02
N GLY A 163 -4.58 -3.28 -13.23
CA GLY A 163 -5.45 -3.30 -14.40
C GLY A 163 -6.26 -2.00 -14.53
N HIS A 164 -6.31 -1.46 -15.74
CA HIS A 164 -6.82 -0.12 -16.05
C HIS A 164 -8.34 0.09 -15.84
N ASN A 165 -9.10 -0.96 -15.49
CA ASN A 165 -10.56 -0.92 -15.37
C ASN A 165 -11.04 -0.94 -13.91
N HIS A 166 -10.26 -0.39 -12.98
CA HIS A 166 -10.58 -0.36 -11.55
C HIS A 166 -11.36 0.90 -11.14
N ARG A 167 -11.78 0.95 -9.87
CA ARG A 167 -12.46 2.11 -9.24
C ARG A 167 -11.72 2.61 -8.00
N LEU A 168 -10.39 2.69 -8.10
CA LEU A 168 -9.53 3.06 -6.97
C LEU A 168 -9.92 4.43 -6.40
N LYS A 169 -10.21 4.45 -5.11
CA LYS A 169 -10.45 5.62 -4.27
C LYS A 169 -9.30 5.87 -3.33
N ARG A 170 -8.68 4.81 -2.81
CA ARG A 170 -7.53 4.89 -1.90
C ARG A 170 -6.38 4.06 -2.45
N LEU A 171 -5.25 4.73 -2.65
CA LEU A 171 -4.00 4.11 -3.07
C LEU A 171 -2.90 4.45 -2.06
N SER A 172 -2.28 3.44 -1.48
CA SER A 172 -1.13 3.56 -0.60
C SER A 172 -0.03 2.65 -1.14
N ILE A 173 1.14 3.22 -1.41
CA ILE A 173 2.31 2.48 -1.88
C ILE A 173 3.48 2.81 -0.98
N ALA A 174 4.01 1.80 -0.30
CA ALA A 174 5.18 1.90 0.56
C ALA A 174 6.30 0.98 0.06
N ASN A 175 7.54 1.45 0.07
CA ASN A 175 8.69 0.55 -0.06
C ASN A 175 9.85 1.02 0.83
N SER A 176 9.92 0.45 2.03
CA SER A 176 10.94 0.78 3.02
C SER A 176 12.28 0.10 2.76
N GLU A 177 12.30 -1.00 2.01
CA GLU A 177 13.48 -1.86 1.83
C GLU A 177 14.14 -1.74 0.45
N GLY A 178 13.53 -1.01 -0.50
CA GLY A 178 14.06 -0.90 -1.86
C GLY A 178 13.45 0.18 -2.73
N ASN A 179 13.81 0.14 -4.01
CA ASN A 179 13.41 1.13 -5.00
C ASN A 179 12.12 0.69 -5.71
N VAL A 180 11.20 1.63 -5.90
CA VAL A 180 10.06 1.44 -6.81
C VAL A 180 10.49 1.90 -8.20
N THR A 181 10.64 0.96 -9.13
CA THR A 181 11.20 1.22 -10.47
C THR A 181 10.16 1.47 -11.55
N MET A 182 8.92 1.00 -11.35
CA MET A 182 7.83 1.20 -12.30
C MET A 182 6.49 1.09 -11.58
N VAL A 183 5.63 2.07 -11.80
CA VAL A 183 4.24 2.06 -11.33
C VAL A 183 3.30 2.37 -12.48
N ASP A 184 2.52 1.38 -12.87
CA ASP A 184 1.45 1.51 -13.85
C ASP A 184 0.12 1.16 -13.19
N VAL A 185 -0.68 2.17 -12.89
CA VAL A 185 -2.00 2.01 -12.28
C VAL A 185 -3.10 2.54 -13.19
N GLY A 186 -2.82 2.77 -14.48
CA GLY A 186 -3.79 3.39 -15.38
C GLY A 186 -4.35 4.73 -14.83
N ASN A 187 -5.56 5.08 -15.27
CA ASN A 187 -6.23 6.33 -14.89
C ASN A 187 -6.92 6.21 -13.53
N LEU A 188 -6.85 7.26 -12.71
CA LEU A 188 -7.35 7.28 -11.34
C LEU A 188 -8.48 8.32 -11.14
N PRO A 189 -9.62 8.20 -11.86
CA PRO A 189 -10.65 9.24 -11.88
C PRO A 189 -11.45 9.36 -10.56
N GLU A 190 -11.45 8.33 -9.73
CA GLU A 190 -12.19 8.29 -8.45
C GLU A 190 -11.28 8.43 -7.22
N LEU A 191 -10.00 8.77 -7.42
CA LEU A 191 -9.03 8.80 -6.33
C LEU A 191 -9.32 9.93 -5.34
N GLU A 192 -9.48 9.55 -4.08
CA GLU A 192 -9.72 10.42 -2.94
C GLU A 192 -8.49 10.52 -2.02
N TYR A 193 -7.65 9.47 -2.01
CA TYR A 193 -6.48 9.37 -1.15
C TYR A 193 -5.31 8.72 -1.88
N LEU A 194 -4.14 9.35 -1.78
CA LEU A 194 -2.86 8.87 -2.29
C LEU A 194 -1.81 8.98 -1.18
N SER A 195 -1.20 7.86 -0.80
CA SER A 195 0.03 7.82 -0.01
C SER A 195 1.15 7.18 -0.79
N ILE A 196 2.33 7.80 -0.72
CA ILE A 196 3.56 7.36 -1.37
C ILE A 196 4.65 7.44 -0.30
N GLU A 197 5.12 6.30 0.15
CA GLU A 197 6.10 6.15 1.24
C GLU A 197 7.28 5.29 0.80
N GLY A 198 8.46 5.50 1.39
CA GLY A 198 9.66 4.71 1.09
C GLY A 198 10.90 5.56 0.80
N GLN A 199 12.07 4.92 0.80
CA GLN A 199 13.36 5.64 0.74
C GLN A 199 13.75 6.07 -0.67
N HIS A 200 13.32 5.35 -1.71
CA HIS A 200 13.85 5.52 -3.06
C HIS A 200 12.75 5.41 -4.13
N TRP A 201 12.25 6.57 -4.55
CA TRP A 201 11.30 6.71 -5.64
C TRP A 201 11.93 7.46 -6.82
N TYR A 202 11.70 6.98 -8.04
CA TYR A 202 12.00 7.79 -9.22
C TYR A 202 10.90 8.82 -9.42
N TRP A 203 11.30 10.07 -9.65
CA TRP A 203 10.38 11.17 -9.93
C TRP A 203 9.49 10.93 -11.16
N SER A 204 9.96 10.15 -12.14
CA SER A 204 9.15 9.74 -13.29
C SER A 204 7.88 8.98 -12.87
N GLU A 205 8.01 8.09 -11.88
CA GLU A 205 6.90 7.27 -11.39
C GLU A 205 5.92 8.10 -10.56
N ILE A 206 6.44 8.97 -9.69
CA ILE A 206 5.63 9.93 -8.94
C ILE A 206 4.85 10.83 -9.92
N ARG A 207 5.52 11.37 -10.94
CA ARG A 207 4.89 12.24 -11.95
C ARG A 207 3.82 11.49 -12.74
N SER A 208 4.07 10.23 -13.09
CA SER A 208 3.09 9.38 -13.78
C SER A 208 1.83 9.17 -12.92
N LEU A 209 2.02 8.80 -11.65
CA LEU A 209 0.93 8.63 -10.67
C LEU A 209 0.10 9.90 -10.48
N LEU A 210 0.76 11.03 -10.26
CA LEU A 210 0.10 12.32 -10.10
C LEU A 210 -0.67 12.72 -11.36
N ARG A 211 -0.07 12.59 -12.55
CA ARG A 211 -0.77 12.89 -13.81
C ARG A 211 -2.04 12.06 -13.95
N ASN A 212 -1.98 10.76 -13.68
CA ASN A 212 -3.11 9.85 -13.79
C ASN A 212 -4.24 10.16 -12.79
N ALA A 213 -3.92 10.79 -11.65
CA ALA A 213 -4.89 11.32 -10.69
C ALA A 213 -5.46 12.69 -11.11
N ILE A 214 -4.64 13.53 -11.76
CA ILE A 214 -4.96 14.92 -12.12
C ILE A 214 -5.79 15.05 -13.40
N GLU A 215 -5.79 14.08 -14.31
CA GLU A 215 -6.54 14.17 -15.59
C GLU A 215 -8.07 14.40 -15.44
N ARG A 216 -8.59 14.54 -14.21
CA ARG A 216 -9.94 15.00 -13.88
C ARG A 216 -10.05 16.41 -13.26
N PHE A 217 -8.96 17.05 -12.84
CA PHE A 217 -8.95 18.45 -12.37
C PHE A 217 -9.10 19.41 -13.56
N ASN A 218 -10.27 19.39 -14.20
CA ASN A 218 -10.74 20.50 -15.03
C ASN A 218 -10.97 21.70 -14.10
N TRP A 219 -9.96 22.56 -14.01
CA TRP A 219 -9.96 23.82 -13.28
C TRP A 219 -11.22 24.65 -13.58
N LYS A 220 -12.17 24.67 -12.63
CA LYS A 220 -13.10 25.78 -12.46
C LYS A 220 -12.69 26.51 -11.18
N ASN A 221 -12.03 27.65 -11.37
CA ASN A 221 -11.80 28.69 -10.38
C ASN A 221 -12.99 28.80 -9.41
N SER A 222 -12.81 28.36 -8.16
CA SER A 222 -13.68 28.72 -7.05
C SER A 222 -12.88 28.62 -5.76
N SER A 223 -12.48 29.78 -5.26
CA SER A 223 -11.83 29.99 -3.97
C SER A 223 -12.76 29.58 -2.82
N ALA A 224 -12.35 28.58 -2.05
CA ALA A 224 -12.75 28.41 -0.65
C ALA A 224 -11.84 27.40 0.07
N THR A 225 -11.02 27.93 0.96
CA THR A 225 -10.15 27.22 1.90
C THR A 225 -10.97 26.46 2.95
N THR A 226 -10.64 25.18 3.17
CA THR A 226 -10.76 24.52 4.48
C THR A 226 -9.75 23.37 4.57
N GLY A 227 -8.99 23.37 5.67
CA GLY A 227 -7.79 22.58 5.88
C GLY A 227 -8.00 21.08 6.07
N ASN A 228 -7.07 20.36 5.46
CA ASN A 228 -6.53 19.02 5.70
C ASN A 228 -5.79 18.72 4.41
N TYR A 229 -4.48 18.46 4.45
CA TYR A 229 -3.60 18.47 3.28
C TYR A 229 -4.22 17.71 2.09
N LYS A 230 -4.72 18.48 1.12
CA LYS A 230 -5.30 17.99 -0.12
C LYS A 230 -4.22 18.05 -1.18
N LEU A 231 -4.35 17.19 -2.20
CA LEU A 231 -3.53 17.19 -3.42
C LEU A 231 -3.28 18.60 -4.01
N GLU A 232 -4.20 19.54 -3.73
CA GLU A 232 -4.14 20.97 -4.01
C GLU A 232 -2.90 21.69 -3.45
N ASP A 233 -2.38 21.31 -2.27
CA ASP A 233 -1.23 21.96 -1.63
C ASP A 233 0.11 21.56 -2.29
N ILE A 234 0.23 20.30 -2.71
CA ILE A 234 1.38 19.80 -3.48
C ILE A 234 1.34 20.38 -4.91
N HIS A 235 0.13 20.53 -5.47
CA HIS A 235 -0.07 21.15 -6.78
C HIS A 235 0.29 22.64 -6.81
N GLY A 236 -0.01 23.41 -5.76
CA GLY A 236 0.34 24.84 -5.72
C GLY A 236 1.84 25.08 -5.83
N ALA A 237 2.64 24.30 -5.10
CA ALA A 237 4.10 24.39 -5.13
C ALA A 237 4.68 23.90 -6.47
N PHE A 238 4.16 22.80 -7.02
CA PHE A 238 4.61 22.27 -8.31
C PHE A 238 4.26 23.18 -9.50
N PHE A 239 3.05 23.74 -9.50
CA PHE A 239 2.59 24.61 -10.58
C PHE A 239 3.35 25.93 -10.59
N ALA A 240 3.65 26.50 -9.42
CA ALA A 240 4.48 27.69 -9.30
C ALA A 240 5.91 27.44 -9.80
N ALA A 241 6.57 26.35 -9.39
CA ALA A 241 7.92 26.02 -9.85
C ALA A 241 8.00 25.83 -11.38
N PHE A 242 6.97 25.21 -11.96
CA PHE A 242 6.90 24.97 -13.41
C PHE A 242 6.60 26.25 -14.22
N GLN A 243 5.79 27.16 -13.71
CA GLN A 243 5.52 28.46 -14.34
C GLN A 243 6.74 29.39 -14.35
N HIS A 244 7.63 29.24 -13.36
CA HIS A 244 8.86 30.02 -13.24
C HIS A 244 10.09 29.39 -13.90
N GLY A 245 9.90 28.34 -14.73
CA GLY A 245 10.98 27.74 -15.52
C GLY A 245 12.02 26.97 -14.71
N ILE A 246 11.72 26.65 -13.44
CA ILE A 246 12.60 25.89 -12.57
C ILE A 246 12.59 24.42 -13.04
N SER A 247 13.78 23.89 -13.33
CA SER A 247 13.92 22.48 -13.70
C SER A 247 13.41 21.59 -12.56
N PRO A 248 12.65 20.51 -12.84
CA PRO A 248 12.26 19.53 -11.83
C PRO A 248 13.44 18.97 -11.02
N GLU A 249 14.66 19.00 -11.61
CA GLU A 249 15.91 18.59 -10.98
C GLU A 249 16.39 19.60 -9.91
N ASP A 250 16.10 20.89 -10.08
CA ASP A 250 16.46 21.95 -9.12
C ASP A 250 15.45 22.01 -7.96
N VAL A 251 14.19 21.69 -8.22
CA VAL A 251 13.17 21.44 -7.17
C VAL A 251 13.58 20.21 -6.32
N SER A 252 14.35 19.27 -6.89
CA SER A 252 14.75 18.02 -6.23
C SER A 252 15.66 18.23 -5.02
N PHE A 253 16.50 19.28 -5.01
CA PHE A 253 17.41 19.53 -3.89
C PHE A 253 16.70 20.17 -2.68
N GLY A 254 15.72 21.05 -2.94
CA GLY A 254 14.95 21.75 -1.90
C GLY A 254 13.86 20.90 -1.26
N PHE A 255 13.26 19.95 -2.00
CA PHE A 255 12.24 19.06 -1.43
C PHE A 255 12.82 17.85 -0.68
N CYS A 256 13.95 17.29 -1.13
CA CYS A 256 14.60 16.17 -0.43
C CYS A 256 15.09 16.54 0.98
N SER A 257 15.34 17.81 1.23
CA SER A 257 15.74 18.31 2.55
C SER A 257 14.59 18.37 3.56
N TYR A 258 13.33 18.43 3.11
CA TYR A 258 12.17 18.56 3.99
C TYR A 258 11.63 17.22 4.55
N PHE A 259 12.01 16.09 3.94
CA PHE A 259 11.64 14.76 4.43
C PHE A 259 12.74 14.03 5.20
N VAL A 260 13.96 14.58 5.25
CA VAL A 260 15.09 14.01 6.01
C VAL A 260 15.70 15.09 6.90
N GLY A 261 15.17 15.21 8.13
CA GLY A 261 15.56 16.19 9.15
C GLY A 261 16.99 16.10 9.70
N ALA A 262 17.96 15.63 8.94
CA ALA A 262 19.36 15.48 9.38
C ALA A 262 20.40 16.16 8.47
N ARG A 263 20.10 16.49 7.21
CA ARG A 263 21.09 17.09 6.28
C ARG A 263 20.94 18.59 6.03
N VAL A 264 19.82 19.17 6.44
CA VAL A 264 19.59 20.62 6.36
C VAL A 264 20.55 21.38 7.27
N HIS A 265 20.85 20.81 8.44
CA HIS A 265 21.77 21.39 9.41
C HIS A 265 23.19 21.54 8.84
N ASP A 266 23.71 20.54 8.13
CA ASP A 266 25.05 20.58 7.53
C ASP A 266 25.13 21.52 6.31
N PHE A 267 24.03 21.65 5.56
CA PHE A 267 23.94 22.59 4.45
C PHE A 267 24.07 24.05 4.92
N PHE A 268 23.38 24.42 6.00
CA PHE A 268 23.44 25.77 6.57
C PHE A 268 24.75 26.05 7.34
N LEU A 269 25.35 25.05 7.99
CA LEU A 269 26.67 25.19 8.62
C LEU A 269 27.78 25.55 7.62
N SER A 270 27.66 25.14 6.36
CA SER A 270 28.67 25.40 5.33
C SER A 270 28.69 26.84 4.79
N ARG A 271 27.65 27.65 5.07
CA ARG A 271 27.47 29.00 4.49
C ARG A 271 27.56 30.19 5.46
N GLY A 272 27.99 29.98 6.71
CA GLY A 272 28.39 31.06 7.63
C GLY A 272 27.32 31.47 8.65
N ALA A 273 27.80 31.78 9.85
CA ALA A 273 27.06 31.70 11.11
C ALA A 273 26.15 32.91 11.46
N ASP A 274 26.05 33.93 10.62
CA ASP A 274 25.38 35.18 11.01
C ASP A 274 23.85 35.19 10.85
N ARG A 275 23.28 34.17 10.19
CA ARG A 275 21.81 34.05 10.00
C ARG A 275 21.15 33.00 10.89
N HIS A 276 21.92 32.40 11.81
CA HIS A 276 21.47 31.32 12.69
C HIS A 276 20.46 31.78 13.76
N SER A 277 20.50 33.05 14.17
CA SER A 277 19.62 33.58 15.22
C SER A 277 18.17 33.78 14.78
N GLU A 278 17.92 34.05 13.51
CA GLU A 278 16.56 34.22 12.97
C GLU A 278 15.91 32.87 12.65
N LEU A 279 16.68 31.90 12.13
CA LEU A 279 16.20 30.54 11.89
C LEU A 279 15.94 29.76 13.19
N ALA A 280 16.79 29.93 14.21
CA ALA A 280 16.60 29.27 15.51
C ALA A 280 15.35 29.78 16.26
N ALA A 281 14.96 31.04 16.07
CA ALA A 281 13.75 31.61 16.65
C ALA A 281 12.45 31.10 15.97
N ALA A 282 12.53 30.57 14.74
CA ALA A 282 11.40 30.09 13.96
C ALA A 282 11.05 28.60 14.18
N PHE A 283 11.80 27.87 15.02
CA PHE A 283 11.55 26.46 15.32
C PHE A 283 10.62 26.22 16.51
N GLU A 284 10.20 27.26 17.24
CA GLU A 284 9.31 27.14 18.40
C GLU A 284 7.84 27.46 18.04
N GLY A 285 7.18 26.55 17.34
CA GLY A 285 5.71 26.60 17.20
C GLY A 285 5.13 25.74 16.07
N GLU A 286 4.24 24.81 16.42
CA GLU A 286 3.41 24.07 15.46
C GLU A 286 2.51 25.04 14.67
N GLY A 287 2.94 25.38 13.45
CA GLY A 287 2.22 26.28 12.54
C GLY A 287 3.11 27.13 11.63
N GLU A 288 4.42 27.22 11.90
CA GLU A 288 5.34 28.09 11.13
C GLU A 288 6.05 27.42 9.96
N HIS A 289 5.98 26.09 9.81
CA HIS A 289 6.66 25.36 8.72
C HIS A 289 6.23 25.82 7.31
N THR A 290 4.98 26.25 7.13
CA THR A 290 4.48 26.79 5.85
C THR A 290 5.03 28.19 5.54
N ARG A 291 5.28 29.01 6.57
CA ARG A 291 5.93 30.33 6.41
C ARG A 291 7.41 30.17 6.10
N ILE A 292 8.08 29.23 6.76
CA ILE A 292 9.49 28.91 6.51
C ILE A 292 9.65 28.36 5.08
N PHE A 293 8.74 27.50 4.62
CA PHE A 293 8.74 26.99 3.25
C PHE A 293 8.50 28.09 2.21
N ALA A 294 7.59 29.04 2.47
CA ALA A 294 7.32 30.16 1.58
C ALA A 294 8.45 31.20 1.55
N VAL A 295 9.11 31.45 2.68
CA VAL A 295 10.30 32.33 2.77
C VAL A 295 11.49 31.67 2.09
N ALA A 296 11.73 30.38 2.30
CA ALA A 296 12.82 29.64 1.65
C ALA A 296 12.64 29.54 0.13
N LEU A 297 11.41 29.35 -0.36
CA LEU A 297 11.09 29.39 -1.80
C LEU A 297 11.27 30.79 -2.39
N ARG A 298 10.90 31.84 -1.64
CA ARG A 298 11.06 33.23 -2.08
C ARG A 298 12.53 33.63 -2.13
N GLU A 299 13.31 33.30 -1.11
CA GLU A 299 14.75 33.59 -1.06
C GLU A 299 15.51 32.77 -2.12
N ALA A 300 15.13 31.52 -2.36
CA ALA A 300 15.70 30.73 -3.46
C ALA A 300 15.37 31.30 -4.85
N ALA A 301 14.16 31.84 -5.03
CA ALA A 301 13.77 32.52 -6.27
C ALA A 301 14.54 33.84 -6.46
N GLU A 302 14.71 34.63 -5.39
CA GLU A 302 15.46 35.89 -5.44
C GLU A 302 16.98 35.65 -5.68
N ASP A 303 17.57 34.58 -5.11
CA ASP A 303 18.97 34.19 -5.38
C ASP A 303 19.17 33.69 -6.82
N ILE A 304 18.19 33.00 -7.41
CA ILE A 304 18.23 32.55 -8.81
C ILE A 304 18.13 33.76 -9.76
N ASP A 305 17.23 34.71 -9.48
CA ASP A 305 17.10 35.94 -10.25
C ASP A 305 18.35 36.83 -10.15
N GLN A 306 19.00 36.90 -8.99
CA GLN A 306 20.24 37.66 -8.80
C GLN A 306 21.42 37.02 -9.55
N ASN A 307 21.55 35.69 -9.53
CA ASN A 307 22.59 34.97 -10.27
C ASN A 307 22.37 34.99 -11.79
N LEU A 308 21.12 35.14 -12.25
CA LEU A 308 20.78 35.36 -13.66
C LEU A 308 21.03 36.82 -14.09
N ALA A 309 20.93 37.78 -13.18
CA ALA A 309 21.21 39.20 -13.44
C ALA A 309 22.71 39.53 -13.42
N ASP A 310 23.49 38.86 -12.57
CA ASP A 310 24.94 39.06 -12.44
C ASP A 310 25.77 38.16 -13.40
N GLY A 311 25.08 37.38 -14.24
CA GLY A 311 25.64 36.58 -15.34
C GLY A 311 25.83 37.37 -16.64
N GLN A 312 26.60 38.46 -16.59
CA GLN A 312 27.41 38.99 -17.69
C GLN A 312 28.89 38.98 -17.31
#